data_AF-A0A1E7JP34-F1
#
_entry.id   AF-A0A1E7JP34-F1
#
_cell.length_a   1.000
_cell.length_b   1.000
_cell.length_c   1.000
_cell.angle_alpha   90.00
_cell.angle_beta   90.00
_cell.angle_gamma   90.00
#
_symmetry.space_group_name_H-M   'P 1'
#
loop_
_entity.id
_entity.type
_entity.pdbx_description
1 polymer ?
#
loop_
_entity_poly.entity_id
_entity_poly.type
_entity_poly.pdbx_seq_one_letter_code
_entity_poly.pdbx_strand_id
1 'polypeptide(L)'
;MSIGGEGYGERDRTGDEGAAGGHGRGPAGLTTTRTRLPGSEGGGRPPARPGRSVVTVVGVVVLLIAAIAFANQGGDSGDDGAGGKQGGEAQPTAPTGQKPVEGGKGGIASGFPQSEQGAESAAANYAVALGGDGMFSKDDRHEIVEAVSAPSSLSKLQKGFDADYSEELNKKIGIDDEGKAPSGSTFVNRTMPAGTTVRSFDEDAATVAVWCSGLFGVAGEDSTKPVKNSWFTVTFKLKWTDGDWKVVDSRQKNGPTPVNGDSPISGAEEISKAVDEFGGFTYAR
;
A
#
# COMPACT_ATOMS: atom_id res chain seq x y z
N MET A 1 -36.38 44.98 26.97
CA MET A 1 -37.33 43.89 26.63
C MET A 1 -36.55 42.59 26.65
N SER A 2 -37.03 41.67 27.49
CA SER A 2 -36.56 40.29 27.68
C SER A 2 -36.85 39.45 26.44
N ILE A 3 -36.14 38.36 26.14
CA ILE A 3 -36.35 36.94 26.54
C ILE A 3 -35.15 36.20 25.91
N GLY A 4 -34.48 35.18 26.46
CA GLY A 4 -34.72 34.20 27.53
C GLY A 4 -34.02 32.89 27.10
N GLY A 5 -33.51 32.09 28.04
CA GLY A 5 -32.87 30.80 27.74
C GLY A 5 -32.02 30.26 28.89
N GLU A 6 -32.50 29.22 29.54
CA GLU A 6 -32.19 28.75 30.89
C GLU A 6 -31.20 27.56 30.89
N GLY A 7 -30.53 27.27 32.03
CA GLY A 7 -29.65 26.09 32.15
C GLY A 7 -28.76 25.95 33.40
N TYR A 8 -29.38 25.93 34.57
CA TYR A 8 -28.98 25.37 35.88
C TYR A 8 -28.26 23.99 35.79
N GLY A 9 -27.34 23.59 36.69
CA GLY A 9 -26.93 24.17 37.95
C GLY A 9 -25.81 23.39 38.65
N GLU A 10 -25.27 24.03 39.67
CA GLU A 10 -24.19 23.57 40.53
C GLU A 10 -24.76 23.38 41.95
N ARG A 11 -24.36 22.29 42.63
CA ARG A 11 -24.36 22.24 44.10
C ARG A 11 -23.27 21.32 44.61
N ASP A 12 -22.33 21.96 45.29
CA ASP A 12 -21.50 21.40 46.35
C ASP A 12 -22.32 20.71 47.45
N ARG A 13 -21.75 19.62 47.99
CA ARG A 13 -21.86 19.27 49.40
C ARG A 13 -20.52 18.78 49.92
N THR A 14 -20.05 19.50 50.93
CA THR A 14 -18.95 19.21 51.85
C THR A 14 -19.31 18.05 52.80
N GLY A 15 -18.29 17.37 53.36
CA GLY A 15 -18.47 16.49 54.52
C GLY A 15 -17.39 15.42 54.66
N ASP A 16 -16.40 15.72 55.48
CA ASP A 16 -15.27 14.92 55.92
C ASP A 16 -15.65 13.85 57.00
N GLU A 17 -14.70 12.95 57.24
CA GLU A 17 -14.47 12.11 58.44
C GLU A 17 -15.15 10.72 58.56
N GLY A 18 -14.30 9.70 58.77
CA GLY A 18 -14.73 8.43 59.39
C GLY A 18 -13.86 7.21 59.07
N ALA A 19 -12.66 7.12 59.66
CA ALA A 19 -11.78 5.96 59.62
C ALA A 19 -12.40 4.71 60.28
N ALA A 20 -12.12 3.51 59.75
CA ALA A 20 -11.62 2.34 60.51
C ALA A 20 -11.65 1.02 59.69
N GLY A 21 -10.48 0.38 59.59
CA GLY A 21 -10.35 -1.07 59.86
C GLY A 21 -10.40 -2.05 58.68
N GLY A 22 -9.31 -2.82 58.52
CA GLY A 22 -9.41 -4.21 58.05
C GLY A 22 -8.37 -4.65 57.03
N HIS A 23 -7.19 -5.07 57.50
CA HIS A 23 -6.24 -5.86 56.72
C HIS A 23 -6.81 -7.24 56.33
N GLY A 24 -6.63 -7.64 55.08
CA GLY A 24 -6.94 -9.00 54.59
C GLY A 24 -6.10 -9.35 53.36
N ARG A 25 -5.36 -10.45 53.44
CA ARG A 25 -4.22 -10.88 52.64
C ARG A 25 -4.62 -11.91 51.58
N GLY A 26 -4.13 -11.77 50.34
CA GLY A 26 -3.76 -12.91 49.48
C GLY A 26 -4.61 -13.18 48.22
N PRO A 27 -4.03 -13.90 47.23
CA PRO A 27 -4.22 -13.60 45.80
C PRO A 27 -4.96 -14.72 45.05
N ALA A 28 -5.98 -14.41 44.25
CA ALA A 28 -6.51 -15.29 43.20
C ALA A 28 -7.58 -14.55 42.39
N GLY A 29 -7.53 -14.61 41.06
CA GLY A 29 -8.68 -14.22 40.24
C GLY A 29 -8.39 -13.66 38.86
N LEU A 30 -7.36 -14.15 38.14
CA LEU A 30 -7.30 -13.94 36.69
C LEU A 30 -8.38 -14.83 36.05
N THR A 31 -9.47 -14.23 35.57
CA THR A 31 -10.49 -14.92 34.78
C THR A 31 -9.93 -15.22 33.39
N THR A 32 -9.24 -16.35 33.25
CA THR A 32 -8.81 -16.88 31.95
C THR A 32 -9.97 -17.69 31.35
N THR A 33 -10.62 -17.15 30.34
CA THR A 33 -11.61 -17.91 29.54
C THR A 33 -10.86 -18.95 28.72
N ARG A 34 -10.82 -20.21 29.20
CA ARG A 34 -10.33 -21.36 28.43
C ARG A 34 -11.43 -21.89 27.54
N THR A 35 -11.36 -21.62 26.24
CA THR A 35 -12.14 -22.35 25.24
C THR A 35 -11.40 -23.65 24.91
N ARG A 36 -11.96 -24.80 25.31
CA ARG A 36 -11.50 -26.13 24.87
C ARG A 36 -12.17 -26.47 23.55
N LEU A 37 -11.37 -26.67 22.50
CA LEU A 37 -11.79 -27.34 21.26
C LEU A 37 -11.63 -28.87 21.42
N PRO A 38 -12.62 -29.69 21.05
CA PRO A 38 -12.49 -31.14 21.06
C PRO A 38 -11.62 -31.62 19.88
N GLY A 39 -10.76 -32.60 20.17
CA GLY A 39 -9.77 -33.14 19.24
C GLY A 39 -10.34 -34.02 18.13
N SER A 40 -9.59 -34.12 17.04
CA SER A 40 -9.63 -35.28 16.14
C SER A 40 -8.20 -35.81 15.97
N GLU A 41 -8.02 -37.06 16.37
CA GLU A 41 -6.86 -37.88 16.02
C GLU A 41 -7.05 -38.36 14.57
N GLY A 42 -5.99 -38.24 13.77
CA GLY A 42 -5.98 -38.77 12.40
C GLY A 42 -4.63 -38.55 11.73
N GLY A 43 -3.73 -39.52 11.89
CA GLY A 43 -2.41 -39.51 11.29
C GLY A 43 -2.40 -39.80 9.78
N GLY A 44 -1.40 -39.26 9.09
CA GLY A 44 -1.08 -39.61 7.70
C GLY A 44 -0.18 -38.56 7.06
N ARG A 45 1.11 -38.87 6.90
CA ARG A 45 2.15 -38.00 6.32
C ARG A 45 2.27 -38.29 4.82
N PRO A 46 1.94 -37.36 3.89
CA PRO A 46 2.19 -37.56 2.47
C PRO A 46 3.62 -37.15 2.06
N PRO A 47 4.16 -37.70 0.96
CA PRO A 47 5.59 -37.71 0.65
C PRO A 47 6.12 -36.36 0.14
N ALA A 48 7.36 -36.06 0.53
CA ALA A 48 8.16 -34.98 -0.05
C ALA A 48 8.44 -35.26 -1.54
N ARG A 49 8.19 -34.25 -2.39
CA ARG A 49 8.64 -34.23 -3.79
C ARG A 49 9.34 -32.89 -4.11
N PRO A 50 10.32 -32.92 -5.02
CA PRO A 50 11.46 -32.01 -5.02
C PRO A 50 11.14 -30.65 -5.64
N GLY A 51 11.92 -29.65 -5.22
CA GLY A 51 11.79 -28.26 -5.63
C GLY A 51 11.85 -28.08 -7.14
N ARG A 52 10.85 -27.34 -7.66
CA ARG A 52 10.97 -26.63 -8.92
C ARG A 52 11.27 -25.18 -8.58
N SER A 53 12.42 -24.70 -9.02
CA SER A 53 12.75 -23.28 -9.08
C SER A 53 11.63 -22.53 -9.81
N VAL A 54 10.84 -21.78 -9.06
CA VAL A 54 9.85 -20.87 -9.64
C VAL A 54 10.57 -19.56 -9.90
N VAL A 55 10.86 -19.30 -11.17
CA VAL A 55 11.06 -17.94 -11.69
C VAL A 55 9.78 -17.18 -11.37
N THR A 56 9.81 -16.33 -10.34
CA THR A 56 8.68 -15.47 -10.01
C THR A 56 8.60 -14.40 -11.08
N VAL A 57 7.69 -14.59 -12.03
CA VAL A 57 7.10 -13.54 -12.85
C VAL A 57 6.34 -12.65 -11.86
N VAL A 58 6.80 -11.42 -11.66
CA VAL A 58 5.93 -10.41 -11.08
C VAL A 58 5.24 -9.76 -12.24
N GLY A 59 4.00 -10.16 -12.35
CA GLY A 59 3.03 -9.50 -13.15
C GLY A 59 1.65 -9.70 -12.54
N VAL A 60 0.86 -8.63 -12.46
CA VAL A 60 -0.59 -8.64 -12.21
C VAL A 60 -1.01 -8.69 -10.73
N VAL A 61 -0.96 -7.55 -10.02
CA VAL A 61 -1.74 -7.36 -8.77
C VAL A 61 -2.59 -6.07 -8.76
N VAL A 62 -2.48 -5.17 -9.74
CA VAL A 62 -3.51 -4.12 -9.93
C VAL A 62 -4.85 -4.74 -10.37
N LEU A 63 -4.80 -5.82 -11.16
CA LEU A 63 -5.98 -6.60 -11.58
C LEU A 63 -6.60 -7.45 -10.46
N LEU A 64 -5.82 -7.92 -9.48
CA LEU A 64 -6.38 -8.68 -8.36
C LEU A 64 -7.08 -7.74 -7.36
N ILE A 65 -6.60 -6.51 -7.19
CA ILE A 65 -7.27 -5.52 -6.34
C ILE A 65 -8.59 -5.03 -6.98
N ALA A 66 -8.66 -4.88 -8.30
CA ALA A 66 -9.89 -4.48 -9.00
C ALA A 66 -10.90 -5.63 -9.22
N ALA A 67 -10.45 -6.88 -9.41
CA ALA A 67 -11.34 -8.02 -9.68
C ALA A 67 -11.86 -8.70 -8.41
N ILE A 68 -11.10 -8.73 -7.32
CA ILE A 68 -11.49 -9.44 -6.08
C ILE A 68 -12.55 -8.64 -5.29
N ALA A 69 -12.55 -7.31 -5.38
CA ALA A 69 -13.50 -6.47 -4.65
C ALA A 69 -14.94 -6.49 -5.20
N PHE A 70 -15.19 -7.01 -6.41
CA PHE A 70 -16.54 -7.16 -6.98
C PHE A 70 -17.10 -8.58 -6.87
N ALA A 71 -16.27 -9.58 -6.53
CA ALA A 71 -16.68 -10.98 -6.48
C ALA A 71 -17.00 -11.49 -5.06
N ASN A 72 -16.50 -10.84 -4.01
CA ASN A 72 -16.71 -11.30 -2.63
C ASN A 72 -17.67 -10.38 -1.86
N GLN A 73 -18.93 -10.36 -2.28
CA GLN A 73 -20.05 -10.12 -1.38
C GLN A 73 -20.70 -11.47 -1.06
N GLY A 74 -20.04 -12.22 -0.19
CA GLY A 74 -20.54 -13.50 0.33
C GLY A 74 -19.42 -14.41 0.82
N GLY A 75 -19.44 -14.75 2.11
CA GLY A 75 -18.77 -15.94 2.65
C GLY A 75 -17.63 -15.65 3.62
N ASP A 76 -17.83 -16.12 4.85
CA ASP A 76 -16.97 -16.10 6.02
C ASP A 76 -15.76 -17.08 5.96
N SER A 77 -14.85 -16.89 6.93
CA SER A 77 -14.02 -17.89 7.64
C SER A 77 -12.48 -17.80 7.47
N GLY A 78 -11.80 -17.41 8.55
CA GLY A 78 -10.88 -18.30 9.29
C GLY A 78 -9.37 -18.33 8.98
N ASP A 79 -8.63 -17.40 9.61
CA ASP A 79 -7.48 -17.56 10.54
C ASP A 79 -6.20 -18.41 10.29
N ASP A 80 -5.06 -17.72 10.50
CA ASP A 80 -3.79 -18.02 11.18
C ASP A 80 -2.78 -19.15 10.82
N GLY A 81 -1.48 -18.80 10.95
CA GLY A 81 -0.43 -19.77 11.31
C GLY A 81 1.04 -19.52 10.89
N ALA A 82 1.75 -18.70 11.65
CA ALA A 82 3.17 -18.28 11.67
C ALA A 82 4.36 -19.24 11.35
N GLY A 83 5.51 -18.58 11.05
CA GLY A 83 6.89 -18.98 11.41
C GLY A 83 7.91 -18.78 10.27
N GLY A 84 9.05 -18.10 10.34
CA GLY A 84 9.81 -17.43 11.39
C GLY A 84 11.29 -17.41 10.93
N LYS A 85 11.85 -16.23 10.59
CA LYS A 85 13.30 -16.00 10.54
C LYS A 85 13.58 -14.54 10.88
N GLN A 86 14.47 -14.37 11.86
CA GLN A 86 14.94 -13.11 12.42
C GLN A 86 15.64 -12.29 11.33
N GLY A 87 14.96 -11.30 10.79
CA GLY A 87 15.55 -10.24 9.96
C GLY A 87 15.73 -9.00 10.83
N GLY A 88 16.82 -8.25 10.61
CA GLY A 88 17.12 -7.02 11.35
C GLY A 88 15.90 -6.13 11.49
N GLU A 89 15.74 -5.51 12.66
CA GLU A 89 14.61 -4.64 12.96
C GLU A 89 14.47 -3.57 11.86
N ALA A 90 13.33 -3.63 11.17
CA ALA A 90 12.90 -2.63 10.20
C ALA A 90 12.97 -1.26 10.89
N GLN A 91 13.90 -0.41 10.45
CA GLN A 91 14.02 0.94 10.98
C GLN A 91 12.86 1.80 10.44
N PRO A 92 12.18 2.60 11.30
CA PRO A 92 11.13 3.52 10.85
C PRO A 92 11.65 4.60 9.90
N THR A 93 10.77 5.09 9.03
CA THR A 93 11.04 6.23 8.16
C THR A 93 11.27 7.51 8.99
N ALA A 94 12.50 8.03 9.00
CA ALA A 94 12.91 9.30 9.62
C ALA A 94 13.24 10.39 8.56
N PRO A 95 13.00 11.69 8.81
CA PRO A 95 13.37 12.77 7.89
C PRO A 95 14.88 12.76 7.60
N THR A 96 15.25 12.90 6.33
CA THR A 96 16.64 12.85 5.80
C THR A 96 17.38 14.19 5.86
N GLY A 97 16.65 15.32 5.81
CA GLY A 97 17.24 16.65 5.75
C GLY A 97 18.02 16.95 4.45
N GLN A 98 17.86 16.14 3.40
CA GLN A 98 18.51 16.36 2.10
C GLN A 98 17.60 17.13 1.15
N LYS A 99 18.21 17.73 0.10
CA LYS A 99 17.43 18.43 -0.93
C LYS A 99 16.66 17.40 -1.77
N PRO A 100 15.38 17.66 -2.10
CA PRO A 100 14.66 16.90 -3.12
C PRO A 100 15.52 16.82 -4.38
N VAL A 101 15.63 15.63 -4.96
CA VAL A 101 16.18 15.49 -6.31
C VAL A 101 15.23 16.19 -7.31
N GLU A 102 15.80 16.88 -8.29
CA GLU A 102 15.03 17.52 -9.36
C GLU A 102 14.43 16.44 -10.31
N GLY A 103 13.36 16.80 -11.03
CA GLY A 103 12.68 15.88 -11.95
C GLY A 103 13.63 15.33 -13.02
N GLY A 104 13.61 14.02 -13.23
CA GLY A 104 14.40 13.30 -14.23
C GLY A 104 13.61 12.99 -15.51
N LYS A 105 14.04 11.96 -16.24
CA LYS A 105 13.39 11.51 -17.50
C LYS A 105 11.91 11.20 -17.24
N GLY A 106 11.01 11.77 -18.04
CA GLY A 106 9.56 11.57 -17.90
C GLY A 106 8.94 12.19 -16.64
N GLY A 107 9.60 13.16 -15.99
CA GLY A 107 9.12 13.76 -14.74
C GLY A 107 9.33 12.88 -13.49
N ILE A 108 9.98 11.73 -13.65
CA ILE A 108 10.30 10.81 -12.56
C ILE A 108 11.63 11.23 -11.93
N ALA A 109 11.63 11.40 -10.61
CA ALA A 109 12.81 11.75 -9.82
C ALA A 109 13.98 10.76 -10.06
N SER A 110 15.21 11.30 -10.15
CA SER A 110 16.44 10.53 -10.41
C SER A 110 17.66 11.16 -9.77
N GLY A 111 18.75 10.41 -9.63
CA GLY A 111 20.00 10.90 -9.03
C GLY A 111 19.97 10.81 -7.51
N PHE A 112 19.26 9.82 -6.98
CA PHE A 112 19.24 9.55 -5.54
C PHE A 112 20.64 9.18 -5.06
N PRO A 113 21.10 9.58 -3.87
CA PRO A 113 22.46 9.28 -3.42
C PRO A 113 22.70 7.77 -3.22
N GLN A 114 23.95 7.32 -3.35
CA GLN A 114 24.37 5.93 -3.08
C GLN A 114 24.40 5.67 -1.56
N SER A 115 23.23 5.68 -0.95
CA SER A 115 23.03 5.46 0.48
C SER A 115 21.74 4.69 0.72
N GLU A 116 21.60 4.15 1.92
CA GLU A 116 20.38 3.46 2.34
C GLU A 116 19.15 4.37 2.20
N GLN A 117 19.29 5.63 2.61
CA GLN A 117 18.24 6.64 2.49
C GLN A 117 17.92 6.98 1.02
N GLY A 118 18.94 7.06 0.15
CA GLY A 118 18.74 7.27 -1.27
C GLY A 118 18.00 6.10 -1.94
N ALA A 119 18.28 4.87 -1.52
CA ALA A 119 17.54 3.69 -2.00
C ALA A 119 16.07 3.73 -1.56
N GLU A 120 15.79 4.18 -0.34
CA GLU A 120 14.42 4.39 0.15
C GLU A 120 13.67 5.48 -0.64
N SER A 121 14.32 6.61 -0.89
CA SER A 121 13.78 7.70 -1.71
C SER A 121 13.50 7.25 -3.13
N ALA A 122 14.42 6.51 -3.75
CA ALA A 122 14.23 5.93 -5.07
C ALA A 122 13.02 4.98 -5.10
N ALA A 123 12.96 4.03 -4.17
CA ALA A 123 11.86 3.06 -4.09
C ALA A 123 10.49 3.74 -3.93
N ALA A 124 10.38 4.76 -3.09
CA ALA A 124 9.13 5.50 -2.90
C ALA A 124 8.66 6.22 -4.17
N ASN A 125 9.57 6.92 -4.87
CA ASN A 125 9.21 7.59 -6.14
C ASN A 125 8.88 6.58 -7.25
N TYR A 126 9.60 5.46 -7.33
CA TYR A 126 9.31 4.41 -8.30
C TYR A 126 7.98 3.70 -8.02
N ALA A 127 7.58 3.57 -6.76
CA ALA A 127 6.24 3.07 -6.41
C ALA A 127 5.13 3.99 -6.94
N VAL A 128 5.33 5.32 -6.89
CA VAL A 128 4.37 6.28 -7.43
C VAL A 128 4.29 6.16 -8.95
N ALA A 129 5.44 6.19 -9.63
CA ALA A 129 5.51 6.15 -11.08
C ALA A 129 4.91 4.86 -11.66
N LEU A 130 5.29 3.70 -11.12
CA LEU A 130 4.80 2.38 -11.56
C LEU A 130 3.36 2.09 -11.12
N GLY A 131 2.82 2.89 -10.22
CA GLY A 131 1.44 2.81 -9.73
C GLY A 131 0.59 4.02 -10.13
N GLY A 132 0.99 4.73 -11.19
CA GLY A 132 0.27 5.83 -11.82
C GLY A 132 -0.59 5.37 -13.00
N ASP A 133 -1.44 6.26 -13.50
CA ASP A 133 -2.30 6.07 -14.66
C ASP A 133 -1.54 5.95 -15.98
N GLY A 134 -0.38 6.61 -16.12
CA GLY A 134 0.49 6.48 -17.30
C GLY A 134 0.92 5.04 -17.62
N MET A 135 0.84 4.10 -16.68
CA MET A 135 1.11 2.68 -16.96
C MET A 135 0.07 2.02 -17.87
N PHE A 136 -1.12 2.61 -18.04
CA PHE A 136 -2.21 2.05 -18.84
C PHE A 136 -2.16 2.44 -20.32
N SER A 137 -1.38 3.48 -20.67
CA SER A 137 -0.96 3.80 -22.03
C SER A 137 0.35 3.05 -22.33
N LYS A 138 0.46 2.40 -23.48
CA LYS A 138 1.66 1.59 -23.80
C LYS A 138 2.92 2.45 -23.93
N ASP A 139 2.82 3.58 -24.61
CA ASP A 139 3.97 4.44 -24.87
C ASP A 139 4.46 5.08 -23.57
N ASP A 140 3.54 5.64 -22.77
CA ASP A 140 3.86 6.23 -21.47
C ASP A 140 4.42 5.17 -20.50
N ARG A 141 3.84 3.97 -20.47
CA ARG A 141 4.37 2.84 -19.69
C ARG A 141 5.81 2.52 -20.07
N HIS A 142 6.14 2.50 -21.36
CA HIS A 142 7.48 2.18 -21.82
C HIS A 142 8.48 3.24 -21.37
N GLU A 143 8.11 4.52 -21.43
CA GLU A 143 8.93 5.63 -20.93
C GLU A 143 9.13 5.56 -19.40
N ILE A 144 8.06 5.30 -18.64
CA ILE A 144 8.12 5.15 -17.18
C ILE A 144 9.04 3.98 -16.81
N VAL A 145 8.85 2.82 -17.44
CA VAL A 145 9.65 1.61 -17.16
C VAL A 145 11.10 1.84 -17.54
N GLU A 146 11.37 2.52 -18.64
CA GLU A 146 12.74 2.88 -19.04
C GLU A 146 13.43 3.80 -18.02
N ALA A 147 12.72 4.81 -17.50
CA ALA A 147 13.28 5.77 -16.56
C ALA A 147 13.70 5.14 -15.21
N VAL A 148 12.95 4.14 -14.74
CA VAL A 148 13.19 3.52 -13.42
C VAL A 148 14.04 2.26 -13.47
N SER A 149 14.14 1.60 -14.63
CA SER A 149 14.78 0.28 -14.73
C SER A 149 16.29 0.36 -14.89
N ALA A 150 16.99 -0.63 -14.35
CA ALA A 150 18.40 -0.84 -14.70
C ALA A 150 18.49 -1.27 -16.17
N PRO A 151 19.49 -0.82 -16.94
CA PRO A 151 19.63 -1.21 -18.35
C PRO A 151 19.63 -2.73 -18.56
N SER A 152 20.21 -3.49 -17.63
CA SER A 152 20.26 -4.96 -17.67
C SER A 152 18.90 -5.64 -17.46
N SER A 153 17.91 -4.94 -16.90
CA SER A 153 16.59 -5.50 -16.55
C SER A 153 15.45 -4.92 -17.38
N LEU A 154 15.70 -3.86 -18.17
CA LEU A 154 14.68 -3.13 -18.93
C LEU A 154 13.79 -4.05 -19.78
N SER A 155 14.39 -4.87 -20.64
CA SER A 155 13.62 -5.76 -21.53
C SER A 155 12.74 -6.75 -20.76
N LYS A 156 13.24 -7.29 -19.65
CA LYS A 156 12.46 -8.20 -18.77
C LYS A 156 11.29 -7.46 -18.14
N LEU A 157 11.52 -6.25 -17.62
CA LEU A 157 10.50 -5.46 -16.93
C LEU A 157 9.44 -4.95 -17.90
N GLN A 158 9.81 -4.44 -19.08
CA GLN A 158 8.86 -4.05 -20.13
C GLN A 158 7.96 -5.22 -20.52
N LYS A 159 8.54 -6.40 -20.80
CA LYS A 159 7.76 -7.59 -21.14
C LYS A 159 6.80 -8.01 -20.02
N GLY A 160 7.23 -7.92 -18.77
CA GLY A 160 6.38 -8.22 -17.62
C GLY A 160 5.20 -7.25 -17.52
N PHE A 161 5.47 -5.95 -17.55
CA PHE A 161 4.43 -4.94 -17.45
C PHE A 161 3.52 -4.91 -18.69
N ASP A 162 4.00 -5.22 -19.89
CA ASP A 162 3.14 -5.36 -21.08
C ASP A 162 2.16 -6.52 -20.96
N ALA A 163 2.55 -7.61 -20.27
CA ALA A 163 1.64 -8.71 -20.00
C ALA A 163 0.56 -8.31 -18.97
N ASP A 164 0.90 -7.42 -18.04
CA ASP A 164 -0.01 -6.96 -16.99
C ASP A 164 -1.00 -5.91 -17.47
N TYR A 165 -0.48 -4.90 -18.17
CA TYR A 165 -1.20 -3.75 -18.67
C TYR A 165 -1.67 -4.02 -20.11
N SER A 166 -2.54 -5.03 -20.21
CA SER A 166 -3.12 -5.51 -21.47
C SER A 166 -4.38 -4.74 -21.86
N GLU A 167 -4.73 -4.76 -23.15
CA GLU A 167 -6.00 -4.22 -23.65
C GLU A 167 -7.23 -4.88 -22.97
N GLU A 168 -7.12 -6.16 -22.60
CA GLU A 168 -8.17 -6.87 -21.87
C GLU A 168 -8.38 -6.27 -20.46
N LEU A 169 -7.29 -5.89 -19.78
CA LEU A 169 -7.38 -5.15 -18.53
C LEU A 169 -8.06 -3.80 -18.77
N ASN A 170 -7.64 -3.02 -19.75
CA ASN A 170 -8.22 -1.69 -20.04
C ASN A 170 -9.74 -1.78 -20.26
N LYS A 171 -10.17 -2.72 -21.09
CA LYS A 171 -11.60 -3.02 -21.32
C LYS A 171 -12.34 -3.39 -20.04
N LYS A 172 -11.73 -4.20 -19.16
CA LYS A 172 -12.33 -4.64 -17.90
C LYS A 172 -12.53 -3.50 -16.89
N ILE A 173 -11.65 -2.51 -16.89
CA ILE A 173 -11.70 -1.36 -15.97
C ILE A 173 -12.41 -0.15 -16.59
N GLY A 174 -12.77 -0.24 -17.87
CA GLY A 174 -13.59 0.74 -18.57
C GLY A 174 -12.80 1.92 -19.12
N ILE A 175 -11.56 1.71 -19.56
CA ILE A 175 -10.73 2.70 -20.25
C ILE A 175 -10.36 2.21 -21.65
N ASP A 176 -9.95 3.13 -22.54
CA ASP A 176 -9.48 2.79 -23.88
C ASP A 176 -8.04 2.25 -23.91
N ASP A 177 -7.55 1.92 -25.10
CA ASP A 177 -6.21 1.33 -25.28
C ASP A 177 -5.09 2.37 -25.04
N GLU A 178 -5.44 3.67 -25.08
CA GLU A 178 -4.60 4.79 -24.69
C GLU A 178 -4.68 5.11 -23.18
N GLY A 179 -5.39 4.29 -22.40
CA GLY A 179 -5.49 4.43 -20.95
C GLY A 179 -6.43 5.55 -20.47
N LYS A 180 -7.31 6.04 -21.34
CA LYS A 180 -8.21 7.17 -21.05
C LYS A 180 -9.60 6.70 -20.64
N ALA A 181 -10.19 7.43 -19.69
CA ALA A 181 -11.57 7.25 -19.30
C ALA A 181 -12.55 7.70 -20.39
N PRO A 182 -13.81 7.19 -20.38
CA PRO A 182 -14.88 7.70 -21.22
C PRO A 182 -15.11 9.20 -20.99
N SER A 183 -15.61 9.89 -22.02
CA SER A 183 -15.96 11.31 -21.95
C SER A 183 -16.83 11.63 -20.74
N GLY A 184 -16.46 12.67 -19.98
CA GLY A 184 -17.16 13.06 -18.76
C GLY A 184 -16.80 12.24 -17.52
N SER A 185 -15.76 11.40 -17.59
CA SER A 185 -15.22 10.66 -16.44
C SER A 185 -13.71 10.85 -16.32
N THR A 186 -13.19 10.57 -15.12
CA THR A 186 -11.77 10.65 -14.79
C THR A 186 -11.27 9.28 -14.36
N PHE A 187 -10.30 8.72 -15.08
CA PHE A 187 -9.60 7.52 -14.61
C PHE A 187 -8.62 7.91 -13.51
N VAL A 188 -8.63 7.16 -12.42
CA VAL A 188 -7.78 7.38 -11.26
C VAL A 188 -6.99 6.11 -11.00
N ASN A 189 -5.67 6.20 -11.15
CA ASN A 189 -4.73 5.26 -10.57
C ASN A 189 -3.63 6.03 -9.86
N ARG A 190 -3.63 6.00 -8.53
CA ARG A 190 -2.65 6.74 -7.71
C ARG A 190 -2.07 5.84 -6.65
N THR A 191 -0.75 5.86 -6.52
CA THR A 191 -0.03 5.20 -5.42
C THR A 191 0.59 6.24 -4.50
N MET A 192 0.31 6.10 -3.19
CA MET A 192 0.77 7.01 -2.15
C MET A 192 1.60 6.22 -1.12
N PRO A 193 2.93 6.34 -1.16
CA PRO A 193 3.81 5.76 -0.14
C PRO A 193 3.49 6.31 1.25
N ALA A 194 3.15 5.42 2.17
CA ALA A 194 2.95 5.72 3.59
C ALA A 194 4.24 5.52 4.41
N GLY A 195 5.16 4.68 3.92
CA GLY A 195 6.45 4.45 4.57
C GLY A 195 7.35 3.51 3.78
N THR A 196 8.63 3.53 4.12
CA THR A 196 9.67 2.68 3.53
C THR A 196 10.43 1.93 4.62
N THR A 197 10.94 0.76 4.28
CA THR A 197 11.91 0.04 5.10
C THR A 197 12.88 -0.75 4.24
N VAL A 198 14.17 -0.60 4.53
CA VAL A 198 15.23 -1.40 3.91
C VAL A 198 15.25 -2.81 4.49
N ARG A 199 15.25 -3.81 3.60
CA ARG A 199 15.36 -5.24 3.93
C ARG A 199 16.79 -5.74 3.81
N SER A 200 17.56 -5.16 2.90
CA SER A 200 18.98 -5.41 2.72
C SER A 200 19.62 -4.22 2.00
N PHE A 201 20.86 -3.90 2.32
CA PHE A 201 21.62 -2.85 1.68
C PHE A 201 23.10 -3.23 1.61
N ASP A 202 23.70 -3.00 0.45
CA ASP A 202 25.13 -2.90 0.21
C ASP A 202 25.40 -1.72 -0.74
N GLU A 203 26.66 -1.46 -1.09
CA GLU A 203 27.02 -0.30 -1.92
C GLU A 203 26.36 -0.34 -3.31
N ASP A 204 26.17 -1.52 -3.90
CA ASP A 204 25.70 -1.68 -5.28
C ASP A 204 24.27 -2.20 -5.41
N ALA A 205 23.65 -2.67 -4.32
CA ALA A 205 22.33 -3.29 -4.32
C ALA A 205 21.54 -3.00 -3.03
N ALA A 206 20.23 -2.82 -3.21
CA ALA A 206 19.31 -2.66 -2.10
C ALA A 206 18.02 -3.44 -2.33
N THR A 207 17.41 -3.93 -1.25
CA THR A 207 16.01 -4.40 -1.27
C THR A 207 15.20 -3.52 -0.35
N VAL A 208 14.21 -2.81 -0.90
CA VAL A 208 13.38 -1.86 -0.15
C VAL A 208 11.93 -2.25 -0.26
N ALA A 209 11.23 -2.28 0.87
CA ALA A 209 9.78 -2.43 0.91
C ALA A 209 9.12 -1.07 1.13
N VAL A 210 8.11 -0.75 0.33
CA VAL A 210 7.31 0.46 0.38
C VAL A 210 5.88 0.06 0.72
N TRP A 211 5.36 0.55 1.84
CA TRP A 211 3.96 0.37 2.21
C TRP A 211 3.15 1.53 1.65
N CYS A 212 2.10 1.23 0.89
CA CYS A 212 1.35 2.21 0.13
C CYS A 212 -0.15 2.10 0.41
N SER A 213 -0.82 3.24 0.33
CA SER A 213 -2.24 3.32 -0.01
C SER A 213 -2.36 3.61 -1.51
N GLY A 214 -3.41 3.12 -2.17
CA GLY A 214 -3.68 3.45 -3.57
C GLY A 214 -5.14 3.78 -3.82
N LEU A 215 -5.38 4.66 -4.79
CA LEU A 215 -6.71 4.97 -5.33
C LEU A 215 -6.82 4.35 -6.71
N PHE A 216 -7.89 3.62 -6.97
CA PHE A 216 -8.13 2.98 -8.26
C PHE A 216 -9.60 3.03 -8.65
N GLY A 217 -9.91 3.49 -9.87
CA GLY A 217 -11.23 3.41 -10.48
C GLY A 217 -11.49 4.55 -11.46
N VAL A 218 -12.75 4.69 -11.87
CA VAL A 218 -13.24 5.74 -12.75
C VAL A 218 -14.23 6.59 -11.96
N ALA A 219 -13.93 7.88 -11.81
CA ALA A 219 -14.85 8.87 -11.27
C ALA A 219 -15.74 9.38 -12.40
N GLY A 220 -17.03 9.04 -12.36
CA GLY A 220 -18.06 9.48 -13.29
C GLY A 220 -19.44 9.09 -12.74
N GLU A 221 -20.49 9.85 -13.06
CA GLU A 221 -21.83 9.64 -12.49
C GLU A 221 -22.38 8.24 -12.77
N ASP A 222 -22.16 7.72 -13.98
CA ASP A 222 -22.59 6.39 -14.42
C ASP A 222 -21.50 5.32 -14.29
N SER A 223 -20.41 5.60 -13.54
CA SER A 223 -19.29 4.67 -13.41
C SER A 223 -19.70 3.41 -12.65
N THR A 224 -19.57 2.25 -13.30
CA THR A 224 -19.70 0.94 -12.63
C THR A 224 -18.42 0.51 -11.92
N LYS A 225 -17.37 1.35 -11.96
CA LYS A 225 -16.04 1.11 -11.38
C LYS A 225 -15.65 2.32 -10.52
N PRO A 226 -16.38 2.63 -9.44
CA PRO A 226 -16.09 3.80 -8.63
C PRO A 226 -14.68 3.74 -8.03
N VAL A 227 -14.09 4.90 -7.77
CA VAL A 227 -12.76 5.01 -7.17
C VAL A 227 -12.79 4.44 -5.75
N LYS A 228 -11.92 3.46 -5.49
CA LYS A 228 -11.74 2.81 -4.18
C LYS A 228 -10.33 2.99 -3.67
N ASN A 229 -10.16 2.97 -2.35
CA ASN A 229 -8.86 2.88 -1.73
C ASN A 229 -8.43 1.42 -1.52
N SER A 230 -7.13 1.18 -1.50
CA SER A 230 -6.54 -0.13 -1.17
C SER A 230 -5.20 0.06 -0.45
N TRP A 231 -4.75 -0.96 0.27
CA TRP A 231 -3.44 -0.96 0.93
C TRP A 231 -2.61 -2.14 0.45
N PHE A 232 -1.33 -1.89 0.19
CA PHE A 232 -0.40 -2.89 -0.34
C PHE A 232 1.05 -2.56 0.03
N THR A 233 1.92 -3.55 -0.11
CA THR A 233 3.38 -3.37 0.01
C THR A 233 4.04 -3.73 -1.32
N VAL A 234 4.84 -2.82 -1.87
CA VAL A 234 5.72 -3.10 -3.02
C VAL A 234 7.14 -3.33 -2.49
N THR A 235 7.79 -4.40 -2.92
CA THR A 235 9.21 -4.67 -2.62
C THR A 235 10.01 -4.52 -3.90
N PHE A 236 10.95 -3.59 -3.91
CA PHE A 236 11.89 -3.38 -4.99
C PHE A 236 13.22 -4.04 -4.68
N LYS A 237 13.81 -4.67 -5.69
CA LYS A 237 15.24 -4.91 -5.76
C LYS A 237 15.82 -3.82 -6.64
N LEU A 238 16.80 -3.11 -6.09
CA LEU A 238 17.48 -1.99 -6.70
C LEU A 238 18.95 -2.33 -6.93
N LYS A 239 19.52 -1.73 -7.97
CA LYS A 239 20.95 -1.75 -8.26
C LYS A 239 21.44 -0.31 -8.45
N TRP A 240 22.57 0.03 -7.85
CA TRP A 240 23.27 1.27 -8.14
C TRP A 240 23.93 1.17 -9.52
N THR A 241 23.60 2.06 -10.44
CA THR A 241 24.19 2.13 -11.78
C THR A 241 24.06 3.53 -12.33
N ASP A 242 25.07 3.99 -13.06
CA ASP A 242 25.03 5.26 -13.79
C ASP A 242 24.67 6.48 -12.90
N GLY A 243 25.07 6.43 -11.63
CA GLY A 243 24.84 7.49 -10.65
C GLY A 243 23.44 7.53 -10.04
N ASP A 244 22.66 6.45 -10.14
CA ASP A 244 21.31 6.37 -9.59
C ASP A 244 20.97 4.94 -9.09
N TRP A 245 19.97 4.84 -8.22
CA TRP A 245 19.36 3.56 -7.86
C TRP A 245 18.37 3.15 -8.94
N LYS A 246 18.45 1.95 -9.50
CA LYS A 246 17.55 1.48 -10.58
C LYS A 246 16.91 0.14 -10.27
N VAL A 247 15.67 -0.05 -10.71
CA VAL A 247 14.88 -1.27 -10.49
C VAL A 247 15.42 -2.45 -11.32
N VAL A 248 15.64 -3.59 -10.67
CA VAL A 248 15.97 -4.87 -11.33
C VAL A 248 14.84 -5.90 -11.20
N ASP A 249 14.03 -5.78 -10.15
CA ASP A 249 12.86 -6.62 -9.88
C ASP A 249 11.92 -5.83 -8.96
N SER A 250 10.61 -6.02 -9.08
CA SER A 250 9.63 -5.52 -8.13
C SER A 250 8.64 -6.64 -7.81
N ARG A 251 8.03 -6.63 -6.62
CA ARG A 251 6.94 -7.53 -6.22
C ARG A 251 5.92 -6.78 -5.39
N GLN A 252 4.64 -7.09 -5.55
CA GLN A 252 3.58 -6.49 -4.74
C GLN A 252 2.87 -7.57 -3.92
N LYS A 253 2.41 -7.20 -2.72
CA LYS A 253 1.47 -7.99 -1.93
C LYS A 253 0.41 -7.08 -1.31
N ASN A 254 -0.78 -7.61 -1.06
CA ASN A 254 -1.82 -6.85 -0.35
C ASN A 254 -1.44 -6.60 1.10
N GLY A 255 -1.93 -5.48 1.63
CA GLY A 255 -1.77 -5.04 3.00
C GLY A 255 -0.32 -4.76 3.43
N PRO A 256 -0.09 -4.60 4.74
CA PRO A 256 -1.10 -4.62 5.80
C PRO A 256 -2.15 -3.50 5.62
N THR A 257 -3.41 -3.78 5.94
CA THR A 257 -4.54 -2.87 5.73
C THR A 257 -5.01 -2.34 7.08
N PRO A 258 -4.93 -1.01 7.34
CA PRO A 258 -5.52 -0.40 8.52
C PRO A 258 -7.04 -0.61 8.55
N VAL A 259 -7.63 -0.52 9.74
CA VAL A 259 -9.10 -0.48 9.87
C VAL A 259 -9.62 0.78 9.20
N ASN A 260 -10.65 0.65 8.37
CA ASN A 260 -11.29 1.80 7.72
C ASN A 260 -12.05 2.64 8.76
N GLY A 261 -12.00 3.96 8.62
CA GLY A 261 -12.84 4.86 9.40
C GLY A 261 -14.23 5.06 8.76
N ASP A 262 -15.19 5.52 9.55
CA ASP A 262 -16.53 5.88 9.07
C ASP A 262 -16.53 7.30 8.51
N SER A 263 -16.26 7.44 7.21
CA SER A 263 -16.35 8.72 6.49
C SER A 263 -17.47 8.68 5.45
N PRO A 264 -18.22 9.78 5.24
CA PRO A 264 -19.13 9.90 4.10
C PRO A 264 -18.42 9.62 2.78
N ILE A 265 -19.11 8.97 1.85
CA ILE A 265 -18.57 8.70 0.50
C ILE A 265 -18.72 9.97 -0.34
N SER A 266 -17.61 10.52 -0.84
CA SER A 266 -17.60 11.64 -1.79
C SER A 266 -18.18 11.22 -3.14
N GLY A 267 -18.85 12.17 -3.80
CA GLY A 267 -19.39 11.96 -5.16
C GLY A 267 -18.30 11.97 -6.24
N ALA A 268 -18.66 11.54 -7.45
CA ALA A 268 -17.73 11.48 -8.59
C ALA A 268 -17.10 12.85 -8.92
N GLU A 269 -17.89 13.93 -8.94
CA GLU A 269 -17.41 15.29 -9.23
C GLU A 269 -16.35 15.75 -8.22
N GLU A 270 -16.56 15.49 -6.93
CA GLU A 270 -15.63 15.85 -5.87
C GLU A 270 -14.30 15.09 -6.03
N ILE A 271 -14.36 13.79 -6.36
CA ILE A 271 -13.17 12.97 -6.60
C ILE A 271 -12.42 13.43 -7.86
N SER A 272 -13.12 13.66 -8.97
CA SER A 272 -12.52 14.17 -10.21
C SER A 272 -11.82 15.52 -9.96
N LYS A 273 -12.47 16.43 -9.26
CA LYS A 273 -11.88 17.72 -8.89
C LYS A 273 -10.64 17.57 -8.02
N ALA A 274 -10.67 16.69 -7.02
CA ALA A 274 -9.50 16.42 -6.18
C ALA A 274 -8.34 15.83 -6.99
N VAL A 275 -8.63 14.99 -8.00
CA VAL A 275 -7.61 14.47 -8.91
C VAL A 275 -6.94 15.62 -9.66
N ASP A 276 -7.72 16.53 -10.24
CA ASP A 276 -7.17 17.65 -11.02
C ASP A 276 -6.41 18.66 -10.14
N GLU A 277 -6.90 18.96 -8.94
CA GLU A 277 -6.33 20.01 -8.07
C GLU A 277 -5.06 19.57 -7.31
N PHE A 278 -4.99 18.31 -6.85
CA PHE A 278 -3.90 17.87 -5.96
C PHE A 278 -2.71 17.25 -6.69
N GLY A 279 -2.78 17.03 -8.02
CA GLY A 279 -1.67 16.53 -8.82
C GLY A 279 -1.11 15.17 -8.35
N GLY A 280 0.13 14.87 -8.76
CA GLY A 280 0.86 13.65 -8.39
C GLY A 280 1.74 13.83 -7.14
N PHE A 281 2.00 12.72 -6.43
CA PHE A 281 2.88 12.72 -5.26
C PHE A 281 4.35 12.64 -5.67
N THR A 282 5.19 13.54 -5.15
CA THR A 282 6.65 13.43 -5.27
C THR A 282 7.25 13.23 -3.89
N TYR A 283 8.04 12.17 -3.72
CA TYR A 283 8.65 11.87 -2.43
C TYR A 283 10.07 12.43 -2.37
N ALA A 284 10.31 13.37 -1.46
CA ALA A 284 11.65 13.85 -1.17
C ALA A 284 12.04 13.47 0.25
N ARG A 285 12.86 12.43 0.36
CA ARG A 285 13.73 12.18 1.49
C ARG A 285 15.13 12.53 1.01
#